data_AF-A0A368G5G6-F1
#
_entry.id   AF-A0A368G5G6-F1
#
_cell.length_a   1.000
_cell.length_b   1.000
_cell.length_c   1.000
_cell.angle_alpha   90.00
_cell.angle_beta   90.00
_cell.angle_gamma   90.00
#
_symmetry.space_group_name_H-M   'P 1'
#
loop_
_entity.id
_entity.type
_entity.pdbx_description
1 polymer ?
#
loop_
_entity_poly.entity_id
_entity_poly.type
_entity_poly.pdbx_seq_one_letter_code
_entity_poly.pdbx_strand_id
1 'polypeptide(L)' 'MCRQECSRNTGYIGIHNFSRINAGGYEGGYFCPCHGAHYDASGRIRRGPAPLNLEVPPYSFRDNIIVIG' A
#
# COMPACT_ATOMS: atom_id res chain seq x y z
N MET A 1 0.48 -1.76 14.80
CA MET A 1 -0.60 -2.55 14.16
C MET A 1 -1.12 -1.99 12.82
N CYS A 2 -0.84 -0.76 12.35
CA CYS A 2 -1.36 -0.29 11.02
C CYS A 2 -0.50 -0.66 9.78
N ARG A 3 0.76 -1.11 9.92
CA ARG A 3 1.65 -1.24 8.74
C ARG A 3 1.29 -2.38 7.79
N GLN A 4 0.69 -3.47 8.29
CA GLN A 4 0.57 -4.72 7.52
C GLN A 4 -0.81 -4.94 6.88
N GLU A 5 -1.78 -4.05 7.15
CA GLU A 5 -3.16 -4.19 6.65
C GLU A 5 -3.55 -3.05 5.70
N CYS A 6 -2.56 -2.44 5.03
CA CYS A 6 -2.83 -1.43 4.02
C CYS A 6 -3.43 -2.07 2.78
N SER A 7 -4.74 -1.99 2.63
CA SER A 7 -5.44 -2.47 1.45
C SER A 7 -5.26 -1.48 0.28
N ARG A 8 -5.13 -2.01 -0.94
CA ARG A 8 -5.34 -1.20 -2.17
C ARG A 8 -6.82 -0.88 -2.38
N ASN A 9 -7.69 -1.72 -1.84
CA ASN A 9 -9.10 -1.50 -1.57
C ASN A 9 -9.60 -2.77 -0.88
N THR A 10 -10.53 -2.69 0.07
CA THR A 10 -11.22 -3.85 0.62
C THR A 10 -11.74 -4.72 -0.53
N GLY A 11 -11.21 -5.93 -0.67
CA GLY A 11 -11.34 -6.73 -1.88
C GLY A 11 -12.79 -6.98 -2.29
N TYR A 12 -13.12 -6.65 -3.53
CA TYR A 12 -14.03 -7.46 -4.34
C TYR A 12 -13.43 -7.56 -5.74
N ILE A 13 -13.52 -8.78 -6.25
CA ILE A 13 -12.86 -9.35 -7.42
C ILE A 13 -13.04 -8.45 -8.64
N GLY A 14 -11.98 -8.38 -9.45
CA GLY A 14 -11.84 -7.45 -10.55
C GLY A 14 -12.98 -7.50 -11.54
N ILE A 15 -13.43 -6.31 -11.96
CA ILE A 15 -13.63 -5.91 -13.35
C ILE A 15 -13.99 -4.41 -13.39
N HIS A 16 -13.24 -3.68 -14.23
CA HIS A 16 -13.53 -2.36 -14.83
C HIS A 16 -13.52 -1.07 -13.97
N ASN A 17 -12.55 -0.21 -14.32
CA ASN A 17 -12.73 1.24 -14.55
C ASN A 17 -13.58 2.03 -13.53
N PHE A 18 -13.11 2.20 -12.29
CA PHE A 18 -13.62 3.28 -11.45
C PHE A 18 -12.51 4.15 -10.85
N SER A 19 -12.56 5.40 -11.28
CA SER A 19 -11.73 6.53 -10.92
C SER A 19 -11.87 6.87 -9.42
N ARG A 20 -10.72 6.92 -8.72
CA ARG A 20 -10.30 8.02 -7.82
C ARG A 20 -10.90 8.19 -6.42
N ILE A 21 -11.11 7.15 -5.63
CA ILE A 21 -11.03 7.31 -4.16
C ILE A 21 -10.24 6.11 -3.64
N ASN A 22 -9.36 6.29 -2.63
CA ASN A 22 -8.66 5.24 -1.83
C ASN A 22 -7.12 5.31 -1.71
N ALA A 23 -6.56 6.52 -1.74
CA ALA A 23 -5.33 6.87 -1.01
C ALA A 23 -5.28 8.37 -0.69
N GLY A 24 -6.45 9.04 -0.59
CA GLY A 24 -6.56 10.50 -0.45
C GLY A 24 -5.82 11.34 -1.49
N GLY A 25 -5.87 10.93 -2.75
CA GLY A 25 -5.39 11.72 -3.89
C GLY A 25 -4.09 11.23 -4.52
N TYR A 26 -3.48 10.15 -4.00
CA TYR A 26 -2.29 9.54 -4.61
C TYR A 26 -2.69 8.43 -5.57
N GLU A 27 -2.39 8.62 -6.86
CA GLU A 27 -2.58 7.58 -7.87
C GLU A 27 -1.71 6.36 -7.55
N GLY A 28 -2.32 5.17 -7.55
CA GLY A 28 -1.65 3.93 -7.19
C GLY A 28 -1.22 3.84 -5.71
N GLY A 29 -1.71 4.74 -4.85
CA GLY A 29 -1.42 4.74 -3.42
C GLY A 29 -2.14 3.63 -2.63
N TYR A 30 -1.94 3.63 -1.31
CA TYR A 30 -2.51 2.66 -0.37
C TYR A 30 -3.25 3.35 0.76
N PHE A 31 -4.24 2.66 1.33
CA PHE A 31 -5.04 3.15 2.45
C PHE A 31 -5.08 2.11 3.59
N CYS A 32 -4.70 2.52 4.81
CA CYS A 32 -4.90 1.74 6.04
C CYS A 32 -6.28 2.10 6.62
N PRO A 33 -7.30 1.22 6.55
CA PRO A 33 -8.63 1.52 7.09
C PRO A 33 -8.65 1.59 8.63
N CYS A 34 -7.64 1.04 9.31
CA CYS A 34 -7.62 0.97 10.77
C CYS A 34 -7.62 2.37 11.43
N HIS A 35 -6.93 3.35 10.83
CA HIS A 35 -6.84 4.71 11.36
C HIS A 35 -6.74 5.79 10.27
N GLY A 36 -7.08 5.45 9.02
CA GLY A 36 -7.10 6.39 7.90
C GLY A 36 -5.71 6.84 7.44
N ALA A 37 -4.71 5.95 7.47
CA ALA A 37 -3.37 6.29 6.96
C ALA A 37 -3.32 6.18 5.44
N HIS A 38 -2.74 7.18 4.77
CA HIS A 38 -2.63 7.27 3.31
C HIS A 38 -1.17 7.18 2.89
N TYR A 39 -0.89 6.31 1.94
CA TYR A 39 0.45 6.12 1.39
C TYR A 39 0.44 6.43 -0.11
N ASP A 40 1.56 6.96 -0.61
CA ASP A 40 1.78 7.05 -2.05
C ASP A 40 2.15 5.68 -2.65
N ALA A 41 2.30 5.61 -3.98
CA ALA A 41 2.62 4.37 -4.68
C ALA A 41 3.97 3.75 -4.26
N SER A 42 4.87 4.53 -3.68
CA SER A 42 6.16 4.07 -3.14
C SER A 42 6.08 3.57 -1.69
N GLY A 43 4.89 3.58 -1.08
CA GLY A 43 4.68 3.15 0.30
C GLY A 43 5.11 4.19 1.35
N ARG A 44 5.24 5.47 0.96
CA ARG A 44 5.56 6.55 1.92
C ARG A 44 4.32 7.12 2.57
N ILE A 45 4.35 7.37 3.87
CA ILE A 45 3.23 7.98 4.59
C ILE A 45 3.03 9.43 4.14
N ARG A 46 1.79 9.79 3.83
CA ARG A 46 1.40 11.13 3.40
C ARG A 46 0.35 11.78 4.29
N ARG A 47 -0.49 10.97 4.93
CA ARG A 47 -1.55 11.44 5.84
C ARG A 47 -1.90 10.34 6.84
N GLY A 48 -2.34 10.73 8.02
CA GLY A 48 -2.81 9.83 9.07
C GLY A 48 -1.75 9.54 10.13
N PRO A 49 -2.06 8.71 11.13
CA PRO A 49 -1.29 8.60 12.37
C PRO A 49 -0.06 7.68 12.27
N ALA A 50 0.23 7.10 11.11
CA ALA A 50 1.40 6.24 10.96
C ALA A 50 2.69 7.07 11.05
N PRO A 51 3.62 6.75 11.95
CA PRO A 51 4.83 7.56 12.14
C PRO A 51 5.91 7.30 11.08
N LEU A 52 5.80 6.20 10.33
CA LEU A 52 6.85 5.69 9.45
C LEU A 52 6.25 5.14 8.15
N ASN A 53 7.10 5.05 7.12
CA ASN A 53 6.77 4.45 5.82
C ASN A 53 6.52 2.93 5.94
N LEU A 54 5.95 2.35 4.88
CA LEU A 54 5.84 0.90 4.76
C LEU A 54 7.23 0.27 4.69
N GLU A 55 7.38 -0.83 5.42
CA GLU A 55 8.62 -1.58 5.46
C GLU A 55 8.74 -2.43 4.20
N VAL A 56 9.93 -2.44 3.61
CA VAL A 56 10.27 -3.34 2.51
C VAL A 56 10.89 -4.58 3.12
N PRO A 57 10.32 -5.79 2.93
CA PRO A 57 10.90 -7.00 3.46
C PRO A 57 12.28 -7.26 2.82
N PRO A 58 13.20 -7.99 3.49
CA PRO A 58 14.43 -8.43 2.88
C PRO A 58 14.16 -9.20 1.59
N TYR A 59 14.92 -8.91 0.54
CA TYR A 59 14.81 -9.60 -0.74
C TYR A 59 16.17 -9.74 -1.42
N SER A 60 16.28 -10.76 -2.27
CA SER A 60 17.45 -10.97 -3.13
C SER A 60 17.02 -11.35 -4.54
N PHE A 61 17.85 -11.00 -5.52
CA PHE A 61 17.66 -11.41 -6.90
C PHE A 61 18.45 -12.69 -7.17
N ARG A 62 17.80 -13.69 -7.75
CA ARG A 62 18.42 -14.90 -8.30
C ARG A 62 17.96 -15.06 -9.74
N ASP A 63 18.81 -14.64 -10.67
CA ASP A 63 18.49 -14.57 -12.09
C ASP A 63 17.18 -13.79 -12.35
N ASN A 64 16.14 -14.48 -12.80
CA ASN A 64 14.82 -13.92 -13.10
C ASN A 64 13.81 -14.09 -11.94
N ILE A 65 14.28 -14.48 -10.75
CA ILE A 65 13.45 -14.76 -9.58
C ILE A 65 13.80 -13.77 -8.46
N ILE A 66 12.76 -13.23 -7.83
CA ILE A 66 12.89 -12.46 -6.58
C ILE A 66 12.54 -13.39 -5.43
N VAL A 67 13.48 -13.58 -4.50
CA VAL A 67 13.27 -14.33 -3.26
C VAL A 67 13.04 -13.33 -2.14
N ILE A 68 11.91 -13.48 -1.43
CA ILE A 68 11.53 -12.66 -0.27
C ILE A 68 11.82 -13.49 0.98
N GLY A 69 12.64 -12.97 1.90
CA GLY A 69 13.09 -13.69 3.10
C GLY A 69 14.52 -13.34 3.49
#